data_AF-A0A1I0JWA7-F1
#
_entry.id   AF-A0A1I0JWA7-F1
#
_cell.length_a   1.000
_cell.length_b   1.000
_cell.length_c   1.000
_cell.angle_alpha   90.00
_cell.angle_beta   90.00
_cell.angle_gamma   90.00
#
_symmetry.space_group_name_H-M   'P 1'
#
loop_
_entity.id
_entity.type
_entity.pdbx_description
1 polymer ?
#
loop_
_entity_poly.entity_id
_entity_poly.type
_entity_poly.pdbx_seq_one_letter_code
_entity_poly.pdbx_strand_id
1 'polypeptide(L)'
;METARQSLVLTGQKFVVNGDMGDDNERCRVPSSLLGGANFRANRQLLIRRGTTLRGLCTVDVVASTSGFFEMSEDGFSRRVWLNSDPSNDATGYTVEVSNQYAAGTAPGIAEPATSLTDANTNSAGKVKEYTARASGAQVAYTVPHPFEKYTFEQAELIHNADPVRNAIWALGIDNNVSGTLNYYHITSAEISGASFPGLGSFFSSQITNAVSFHGELSCGTSEVRVGGAIEPAFRQGVAEIIRAELNDPSLRVHWKSGICFDGTAPANFVNAMSIAGRGLQLEQDSTQILGNATRRNKVATATKSVFDCLIDGADNSPTSTPSTPWSVSSGTAAYATSGDCGRYIAEIEVPNVPGGHTLSAGASTCVAGHTAHVDYYRWTGVGYWVRIGGGNITYVNSGTTCSAQLSTETDYTYLPPGVVGSGSTGTTRLRAVVRASDASGAAVPAFFSVQ
;
A
#
# COMPACT_ATOMS: atom_id res chain seq x y z
N MET A 1 2.32 -16.89 -29.57
CA MET A 1 1.33 -17.73 -28.88
C MET A 1 1.87 -18.04 -27.50
N GLU A 2 1.28 -17.49 -26.45
CA GLU A 2 1.61 -17.94 -25.09
C GLU A 2 1.06 -19.37 -24.95
N THR A 3 1.95 -20.35 -24.76
CA THR A 3 1.53 -21.73 -24.47
C THR A 3 0.58 -21.73 -23.29
N ALA A 4 -0.56 -22.42 -23.43
CA ALA A 4 -1.56 -22.52 -22.37
C ALA A 4 -0.90 -23.07 -21.10
N ARG A 5 -1.18 -22.41 -19.96
CA ARG A 5 -0.64 -22.80 -18.66
C ARG A 5 -1.29 -24.11 -18.25
N GLN A 6 -0.51 -25.09 -17.82
CA GLN A 6 -1.01 -26.37 -17.35
C GLN A 6 -1.15 -26.35 -15.83
N SER A 7 -2.30 -26.80 -15.36
CA SER A 7 -2.53 -27.01 -13.94
C SER A 7 -1.95 -28.36 -13.54
N LEU A 8 -1.09 -28.36 -12.53
CA LEU A 8 -0.26 -29.49 -12.19
C LEU A 8 -0.27 -29.72 -10.68
N VAL A 9 -0.51 -30.98 -10.30
CA VAL A 9 -0.32 -31.51 -8.95
C VAL A 9 0.60 -32.72 -9.10
N LEU A 10 1.73 -32.68 -8.42
CA LEU A 10 2.70 -33.76 -8.40
C LEU A 10 2.80 -34.31 -6.98
N THR A 11 2.56 -35.60 -6.81
CA THR A 11 2.68 -36.31 -5.52
C THR A 11 3.95 -37.13 -5.47
N GLY A 12 4.44 -37.43 -4.26
CA GLY A 12 5.66 -38.20 -4.07
C GLY A 12 6.93 -37.52 -4.56
N GLN A 13 6.95 -36.19 -4.50
CA GLN A 13 8.10 -35.42 -4.94
C GLN A 13 9.23 -35.48 -3.91
N LYS A 14 10.46 -35.39 -4.40
CA LYS A 14 11.66 -35.32 -3.56
C LYS A 14 12.13 -33.88 -3.46
N PHE A 15 12.44 -33.43 -2.25
CA PHE A 15 13.11 -32.16 -2.00
C PHE A 15 14.47 -32.41 -1.37
N VAL A 16 15.48 -31.68 -1.85
CA VAL A 16 16.84 -31.71 -1.29
C VAL A 16 17.28 -30.30 -0.92
N VAL A 17 18.14 -30.20 0.08
CA VAL A 17 18.80 -28.94 0.44
C VAL A 17 19.85 -28.60 -0.62
N ASN A 18 19.84 -27.36 -1.10
CA ASN A 18 20.88 -26.80 -1.96
C ASN A 18 21.56 -25.62 -1.25
N GLY A 19 22.82 -25.84 -0.82
CA GLY A 19 23.62 -24.82 -0.13
C GLY A 19 23.95 -23.60 -0.99
N ASP A 20 23.91 -23.72 -2.32
CA ASP A 20 24.16 -22.60 -3.24
C ASP A 20 22.98 -21.63 -3.34
N MET A 21 21.82 -21.98 -2.77
CA MET A 21 20.65 -21.08 -2.70
C MET A 21 20.72 -20.07 -1.55
N GLY A 22 21.73 -20.16 -0.67
CA GLY A 22 22.00 -19.14 0.36
C GLY A 22 20.76 -18.69 1.14
N ASP A 23 20.55 -17.37 1.22
CA ASP A 23 19.44 -16.72 1.94
C ASP A 23 18.11 -16.65 1.16
N ASP A 24 18.00 -17.30 -0.02
CA ASP A 24 16.78 -17.31 -0.85
C ASP A 24 15.70 -18.27 -0.29
N ASN A 25 15.34 -18.08 0.98
CA ASN A 25 14.49 -19.00 1.77
C ASN A 25 13.03 -19.09 1.30
N GLU A 26 12.65 -18.21 0.38
CA GLU A 26 11.33 -18.13 -0.23
C GLU A 26 11.29 -18.77 -1.61
N ARG A 27 12.46 -19.14 -2.16
CA ARG A 27 12.58 -19.71 -3.50
C ARG A 27 12.76 -21.22 -3.46
N CYS A 28 12.34 -21.83 -4.56
CA CYS A 28 12.61 -23.23 -4.85
C CYS A 28 13.05 -23.39 -6.30
N ARG A 29 14.03 -24.25 -6.55
CA ARG A 29 14.34 -24.69 -7.91
C ARG A 29 13.56 -25.96 -8.20
N VAL A 30 13.00 -26.02 -9.41
CA VAL A 30 12.25 -27.18 -9.89
C VAL A 30 13.10 -27.96 -10.90
N PRO A 31 12.88 -29.28 -11.06
CA PRO A 31 13.56 -30.06 -12.09
C PRO A 31 13.47 -29.40 -13.47
N SER A 32 14.54 -29.49 -14.28
CA SER A 32 14.59 -28.86 -15.61
C SER A 32 13.48 -29.36 -16.56
N SER A 33 13.04 -30.60 -16.41
CA SER A 33 11.88 -31.16 -17.13
C SER A 33 10.54 -30.53 -16.76
N LEU A 34 10.47 -29.87 -15.61
CA LEU A 34 9.28 -29.21 -15.06
C LEU A 34 9.38 -27.68 -15.10
N LEU A 35 10.57 -27.11 -15.30
CA LEU A 35 10.76 -25.66 -15.47
C LEU A 35 10.40 -25.26 -16.91
N GLY A 36 9.35 -24.45 -17.08
CA GLY A 36 9.02 -23.92 -18.40
C GLY A 36 7.55 -23.56 -18.61
N GLY A 37 7.25 -23.09 -19.83
CA GLY A 37 5.99 -22.41 -20.16
C GLY A 37 4.70 -23.19 -19.91
N ALA A 38 4.72 -24.52 -19.93
CA ALA A 38 3.52 -25.32 -19.65
C ALA A 38 3.37 -25.65 -18.15
N ASN A 39 4.46 -25.90 -17.42
CA ASN A 39 4.43 -26.52 -16.09
C ASN A 39 4.64 -25.47 -14.97
N PHE A 40 5.78 -25.54 -14.27
CA PHE A 40 6.18 -24.56 -13.27
C PHE A 40 7.00 -23.47 -13.95
N ARG A 41 6.46 -22.24 -13.97
CA ARG A 41 7.15 -21.08 -14.53
C ARG A 41 7.89 -20.33 -13.43
N ALA A 42 9.05 -19.81 -13.77
CA ALA A 42 9.80 -18.90 -12.90
C ALA A 42 8.94 -17.71 -12.45
N ASN A 43 9.24 -17.20 -11.25
CA ASN A 43 8.55 -16.08 -10.60
C ASN A 43 7.05 -16.33 -10.37
N ARG A 44 6.70 -17.58 -10.03
CA ARG A 44 5.35 -17.98 -9.62
C ARG A 44 5.42 -18.78 -8.34
N GLN A 45 4.38 -18.65 -7.53
CA GLN A 45 4.26 -19.39 -6.29
C GLN A 45 3.71 -20.80 -6.54
N LEU A 46 4.23 -21.77 -5.80
CA LEU A 46 3.74 -23.14 -5.69
C LEU A 46 3.28 -23.44 -4.26
N LEU A 47 2.33 -24.34 -4.11
CA LEU A 47 1.96 -24.94 -2.83
C LEU A 47 2.88 -26.13 -2.55
N ILE A 48 3.34 -26.25 -1.30
CA ILE A 48 4.02 -27.44 -0.79
C ILE A 48 3.17 -28.05 0.30
N ARG A 49 2.77 -29.31 0.13
CA ARG A 49 1.97 -30.06 1.10
C ARG A 49 2.69 -31.32 1.58
N ARG A 50 2.42 -31.68 2.84
CA ARG A 50 2.77 -32.98 3.42
C ARG A 50 1.49 -33.68 3.85
N GLY A 51 1.07 -34.68 3.08
CA GLY A 51 -0.27 -35.23 3.20
C GLY A 51 -1.33 -34.15 2.96
N THR A 52 -2.26 -33.97 3.90
CA THR A 52 -3.30 -32.93 3.81
C THR A 52 -2.86 -31.57 4.32
N THR A 53 -1.70 -31.47 4.98
CA THR A 53 -1.20 -30.24 5.59
C THR A 53 -0.47 -29.37 4.57
N LEU A 54 -0.89 -28.12 4.42
CA LEU A 54 -0.07 -27.10 3.76
C LEU A 54 1.14 -26.81 4.64
N ARG A 55 2.34 -26.93 4.07
CA ARG A 55 3.61 -26.72 4.80
C ARG A 55 4.31 -25.45 4.41
N GLY A 56 4.13 -25.01 3.16
CA GLY A 56 4.70 -23.74 2.75
C GLY A 56 4.37 -23.35 1.34
N LEU A 57 4.83 -22.15 0.99
CA LEU A 57 4.83 -21.63 -0.37
C LEU A 57 6.27 -21.48 -0.85
N CYS A 58 6.52 -21.53 -2.15
CA CYS A 58 7.81 -21.07 -2.70
C CYS A 58 7.63 -20.40 -4.04
N THR A 59 8.46 -19.39 -4.32
CA THR A 59 8.62 -18.80 -5.65
C THR A 59 9.55 -19.68 -6.48
N VAL A 60 9.11 -20.09 -7.66
CA VAL A 60 9.95 -20.84 -8.60
C VAL A 60 11.08 -19.95 -9.10
N ASP A 61 12.31 -20.40 -8.89
CA ASP A 61 13.52 -19.73 -9.36
C ASP A 61 13.61 -19.76 -10.91
N VAL A 62 14.34 -18.80 -11.48
CA VAL A 62 14.69 -18.79 -12.91
C VAL A 62 15.72 -19.86 -13.24
N VAL A 63 16.48 -20.32 -12.24
CA VAL A 63 17.47 -21.39 -12.37
C VAL A 63 16.81 -22.74 -12.09
N ALA A 64 17.00 -23.71 -13.00
CA ALA A 64 16.54 -25.08 -12.80
C ALA A 64 17.35 -25.80 -11.72
N SER A 65 16.75 -26.82 -11.12
CA SER A 65 17.44 -27.73 -10.22
C SER A 65 18.59 -28.45 -10.90
N THR A 66 19.70 -28.59 -10.18
CA THR A 66 20.90 -29.30 -10.65
C THR A 66 20.89 -30.78 -10.30
N SER A 67 20.20 -31.14 -9.22
CA SER A 67 20.03 -32.53 -8.75
C SER A 67 18.97 -33.31 -9.52
N GLY A 68 18.11 -32.63 -10.29
CA GLY A 68 16.94 -33.23 -10.93
C GLY A 68 15.74 -33.41 -9.99
N PHE A 69 15.85 -32.98 -8.74
CA PHE A 69 14.77 -32.94 -7.74
C PHE A 69 14.32 -31.51 -7.44
N PHE A 70 13.35 -31.30 -6.57
CA PHE A 70 13.08 -29.96 -6.06
C PHE A 70 14.19 -29.56 -5.09
N GLU A 71 14.62 -28.29 -5.14
CA GLU A 71 15.68 -27.77 -4.29
C GLU A 71 15.23 -26.51 -3.57
N MET A 72 15.66 -26.34 -2.33
CA MET A 72 15.50 -25.11 -1.53
C MET A 72 16.77 -24.86 -0.72
N SER A 73 16.94 -23.64 -0.21
CA SER A 73 17.94 -23.37 0.83
C SER A 73 17.66 -24.23 2.08
N GLU A 74 18.66 -24.36 2.95
CA GLU A 74 18.52 -25.12 4.21
C GLU A 74 17.38 -24.57 5.08
N ASP A 75 17.32 -23.25 5.25
CA ASP A 75 16.27 -22.61 6.04
C ASP A 75 14.90 -22.76 5.39
N GLY A 76 14.79 -22.56 4.06
CA GLY A 76 13.56 -22.78 3.31
C GLY A 76 13.06 -24.23 3.42
N PHE A 77 13.95 -25.22 3.25
CA PHE A 77 13.63 -26.64 3.40
C PHE A 77 13.14 -26.98 4.81
N SER A 78 13.88 -26.56 5.84
CA SER A 78 13.57 -26.85 7.25
C SER A 78 12.19 -26.35 7.67
N ARG A 79 11.77 -25.19 7.14
CA ARG A 79 10.49 -24.55 7.46
C ARG A 79 9.36 -25.09 6.60
N ARG A 80 9.56 -25.21 5.29
CA ARG A 80 8.47 -25.38 4.31
C ARG A 80 8.27 -26.83 3.86
N VAL A 81 9.22 -27.71 4.16
CA VAL A 81 9.19 -29.11 3.69
C VAL A 81 9.39 -30.10 4.82
N TRP A 82 10.45 -29.95 5.61
CA TRP A 82 10.94 -30.95 6.55
C TRP A 82 9.95 -31.30 7.67
N LEU A 83 9.99 -32.57 8.10
CA LEU A 83 9.37 -33.12 9.29
C LEU A 83 10.43 -33.82 10.14
N ASN A 84 10.23 -33.91 11.46
CA ASN A 84 11.15 -34.61 12.37
C ASN A 84 11.43 -36.09 12.00
N SER A 85 10.56 -36.71 11.18
CA SER A 85 10.73 -38.07 10.68
C SER A 85 11.62 -38.17 9.44
N ASP A 86 11.93 -37.04 8.79
CA ASP A 86 12.73 -37.01 7.57
C ASP A 86 14.23 -36.99 7.89
N PRO A 87 15.08 -37.57 7.03
CA PRO A 87 16.51 -37.31 7.01
C PRO A 87 16.79 -35.79 6.95
N SER A 88 17.87 -35.33 7.59
CA SER A 88 18.13 -33.91 7.82
C SER A 88 18.23 -33.05 6.55
N ASN A 89 18.58 -33.64 5.40
CA ASN A 89 18.87 -32.90 4.16
C ASN A 89 18.03 -33.37 2.97
N ASP A 90 17.06 -34.26 3.20
CA ASP A 90 16.31 -34.90 2.14
C ASP A 90 14.92 -35.27 2.64
N ALA A 91 13.89 -34.78 1.97
CA ALA A 91 12.52 -35.23 2.16
C ALA A 91 12.14 -36.13 0.98
N THR A 92 12.21 -37.45 1.19
CA THR A 92 11.83 -38.46 0.21
C THR A 92 10.41 -38.99 0.43
N GLY A 93 9.76 -39.39 -0.65
CA GLY A 93 8.64 -40.35 -0.62
C GLY A 93 7.27 -39.74 -0.88
N TYR A 94 6.27 -40.62 -1.00
CA TYR A 94 4.88 -40.39 -1.40
C TYR A 94 4.10 -39.28 -0.65
N THR A 95 4.73 -38.56 0.27
CA THR A 95 4.07 -37.59 1.15
C THR A 95 4.25 -36.13 0.74
N VAL A 96 5.24 -35.78 -0.09
CA VAL A 96 5.38 -34.40 -0.57
C VAL A 96 4.56 -34.21 -1.84
N GLU A 97 3.65 -33.26 -1.78
CA GLU A 97 2.90 -32.79 -2.94
C GLU A 97 3.32 -31.36 -3.29
N VAL A 98 3.53 -31.11 -4.58
CA VAL A 98 3.77 -29.76 -5.13
C VAL A 98 2.71 -29.45 -6.16
N SER A 99 2.10 -28.27 -6.07
CA SER A 99 1.10 -27.84 -7.04
C SER A 99 1.21 -26.36 -7.42
N ASN A 100 0.75 -26.03 -8.62
CA ASN A 100 0.51 -24.65 -9.08
C ASN A 100 -0.99 -24.30 -9.15
N GLN A 101 -1.82 -25.13 -8.51
CA GLN A 101 -3.28 -25.02 -8.47
C GLN A 101 -3.77 -25.27 -7.04
N TYR A 102 -4.81 -24.55 -6.62
CA TYR A 102 -5.42 -24.70 -5.30
C TYR A 102 -6.24 -26.01 -5.17
N ALA A 103 -6.75 -26.54 -6.28
CA ALA A 103 -7.45 -27.81 -6.35
C ALA A 103 -7.14 -28.51 -7.68
N ALA A 104 -7.16 -29.85 -7.69
CA ALA A 104 -6.85 -30.61 -8.90
C ALA A 104 -7.86 -30.31 -10.03
N GLY A 105 -7.35 -29.92 -11.20
CA GLY A 105 -8.15 -29.67 -12.40
C GLY A 105 -8.70 -28.25 -12.53
N THR A 106 -8.35 -27.33 -11.63
CA THR A 106 -8.71 -25.91 -11.74
C THR A 106 -7.70 -25.16 -12.60
N ALA A 107 -8.03 -23.95 -13.08
CA ALA A 107 -7.05 -23.14 -13.81
C ALA A 107 -5.81 -22.84 -12.92
N PRO A 108 -4.60 -22.68 -13.49
CA PRO A 108 -3.40 -22.43 -12.70
C PRO A 108 -3.53 -21.17 -11.84
N GLY A 109 -3.24 -21.31 -10.56
CA GLY A 109 -3.44 -20.33 -9.48
C GLY A 109 -3.48 -21.05 -8.14
N ILE A 110 -2.67 -20.62 -7.17
CA ILE A 110 -2.52 -21.34 -5.89
C ILE A 110 -3.53 -20.94 -4.83
N ALA A 111 -4.26 -19.84 -5.05
CA ALA A 111 -5.26 -19.34 -4.12
C ALA A 111 -6.67 -19.79 -4.51
N GLU A 112 -7.39 -20.36 -3.55
CA GLU A 112 -8.82 -20.62 -3.65
C GLU A 112 -9.58 -19.28 -3.53
N PRO A 113 -10.50 -18.94 -4.46
CA PRO A 113 -11.28 -17.71 -4.34
C PRO A 113 -12.13 -17.72 -3.06
N ALA A 114 -12.01 -16.69 -2.25
CA ALA A 114 -12.85 -16.48 -1.08
C ALA A 114 -14.13 -15.74 -1.44
N THR A 115 -15.24 -16.10 -0.80
CA THR A 115 -16.54 -15.44 -1.04
C THR A 115 -16.76 -14.18 -0.20
N SER A 116 -15.94 -13.98 0.84
CA SER A 116 -15.96 -12.81 1.72
C SER A 116 -14.60 -12.62 2.40
N LEU A 117 -14.40 -11.46 3.04
CA LEU A 117 -13.23 -11.23 3.90
C LEU A 117 -13.17 -12.21 5.06
N THR A 118 -14.31 -12.48 5.71
CA THR A 118 -14.40 -13.51 6.76
C THR A 118 -13.97 -14.88 6.23
N ASP A 119 -14.40 -15.26 5.03
CA ASP A 119 -14.02 -16.54 4.43
C ASP A 119 -12.51 -16.64 4.18
N ALA A 120 -11.87 -15.57 3.69
CA ALA A 120 -10.41 -15.53 3.58
C ALA A 120 -9.74 -15.61 4.97
N ASN A 121 -10.23 -14.85 5.94
CA ASN A 121 -9.61 -14.71 7.25
C ASN A 121 -9.72 -15.99 8.11
N THR A 122 -10.89 -16.63 8.15
CA THR A 122 -11.19 -17.70 9.11
C THR A 122 -11.28 -19.10 8.52
N ASN A 123 -11.41 -19.23 7.19
CA ASN A 123 -11.61 -20.52 6.52
C ASN A 123 -10.47 -20.87 5.56
N SER A 124 -9.25 -20.48 5.91
CA SER A 124 -8.03 -20.75 5.12
C SER A 124 -7.16 -21.87 5.70
N ALA A 125 -7.64 -22.62 6.71
CA ALA A 125 -6.93 -23.75 7.34
C ALA A 125 -6.33 -24.72 6.31
N GLY A 126 -5.01 -24.90 6.32
CA GLY A 126 -4.31 -25.77 5.37
C GLY A 126 -4.44 -25.35 3.91
N LYS A 127 -4.73 -24.08 3.61
CA LYS A 127 -4.99 -23.55 2.28
C LYS A 127 -4.49 -22.11 2.14
N VAL A 128 -4.50 -21.64 0.90
CA VAL A 128 -4.39 -20.23 0.54
C VAL A 128 -5.75 -19.81 -0.02
N LYS A 129 -6.31 -18.72 0.50
CA LYS A 129 -7.50 -18.06 0.01
C LYS A 129 -7.20 -16.65 -0.44
N GLU A 130 -7.91 -16.20 -1.47
CA GLU A 130 -7.79 -14.84 -2.00
C GLU A 130 -9.17 -14.22 -2.07
N TYR A 131 -9.35 -13.10 -1.36
CA TYR A 131 -10.52 -12.24 -1.51
C TYR A 131 -10.15 -11.02 -2.36
N THR A 132 -10.97 -10.75 -3.37
CA THR A 132 -10.80 -9.57 -4.23
C THR A 132 -12.17 -8.94 -4.47
N ALA A 133 -12.28 -7.65 -4.18
CA ALA A 133 -13.46 -6.87 -4.52
C ALA A 133 -13.04 -5.51 -5.10
N ARG A 134 -13.67 -5.15 -6.21
CA ARG A 134 -13.44 -3.89 -6.91
C ARG A 134 -14.72 -3.44 -7.59
N ALA A 135 -15.44 -2.51 -6.97
CA ALA A 135 -16.53 -1.82 -7.63
C ALA A 135 -16.01 -0.96 -8.78
N SER A 136 -16.84 -0.66 -9.77
CA SER A 136 -16.47 0.14 -10.95
C SER A 136 -16.01 1.56 -10.61
N GLY A 137 -16.46 2.11 -9.47
CA GLY A 137 -16.08 3.43 -8.97
C GLY A 137 -14.84 3.44 -8.07
N ALA A 138 -14.24 2.28 -7.78
CA ALA A 138 -13.13 2.21 -6.82
C ALA A 138 -11.87 2.86 -7.39
N GLN A 139 -11.28 3.78 -6.62
CA GLN A 139 -10.07 4.53 -7.02
C GLN A 139 -8.82 4.11 -6.25
N VAL A 140 -8.99 3.41 -5.12
CA VAL A 140 -7.90 2.95 -4.27
C VAL A 140 -8.10 1.49 -3.91
N ALA A 141 -7.04 0.68 -4.02
CA ALA A 141 -7.02 -0.66 -3.47
C ALA A 141 -6.27 -0.68 -2.13
N TYR A 142 -6.83 -1.35 -1.13
CA TYR A 142 -6.17 -1.64 0.13
C TYR A 142 -5.81 -3.12 0.19
N THR A 143 -4.56 -3.44 0.52
CA THR A 143 -4.03 -4.79 0.30
C THR A 143 -3.39 -5.41 1.52
N VAL A 144 -3.51 -6.74 1.59
CA VAL A 144 -2.99 -7.58 2.69
C VAL A 144 -2.31 -8.80 2.09
N PRO A 145 -1.04 -8.68 1.66
CA PRO A 145 -0.29 -9.80 1.10
C PRO A 145 0.10 -10.82 2.16
N HIS A 146 0.31 -10.39 3.41
CA HIS A 146 0.90 -11.20 4.47
C HIS A 146 -0.01 -11.27 5.69
N PRO A 147 -1.07 -12.09 5.66
CA PRO A 147 -2.11 -12.01 6.69
C PRO A 147 -1.68 -12.54 8.06
N PHE A 148 -0.54 -13.21 8.15
CA PHE A 148 0.12 -13.61 9.40
C PHE A 148 0.90 -12.46 10.08
N GLU A 149 1.11 -11.33 9.39
CA GLU A 149 1.50 -10.05 10.00
C GLU A 149 0.27 -9.48 10.70
N LYS A 150 0.03 -10.02 11.90
CA LYS A 150 -1.22 -9.92 12.63
C LYS A 150 -1.75 -8.48 12.67
N TYR A 151 -3.06 -8.33 12.46
CA TYR A 151 -3.80 -7.06 12.47
C TYR A 151 -3.73 -6.21 11.19
N THR A 152 -2.90 -6.57 10.20
CA THR A 152 -2.92 -5.91 8.87
C THR A 152 -4.20 -6.23 8.10
N PHE A 153 -4.73 -7.46 8.25
CA PHE A 153 -5.99 -7.88 7.64
C PHE A 153 -7.15 -7.01 8.10
N GLU A 154 -7.25 -6.79 9.42
CA GLU A 154 -8.28 -5.97 10.05
C GLU A 154 -8.20 -4.50 9.64
N GLN A 155 -7.02 -3.96 9.31
CA GLN A 155 -6.89 -2.59 8.81
C GLN A 155 -7.50 -2.45 7.40
N ALA A 156 -7.19 -3.36 6.49
CA ALA A 156 -7.76 -3.32 5.15
C ALA A 156 -9.27 -3.63 5.17
N GLU A 157 -9.70 -4.58 6.00
CA GLU A 157 -11.11 -4.90 6.22
C GLU A 157 -11.88 -3.69 6.78
N LEU A 158 -11.34 -3.00 7.79
CA LEU A 158 -11.93 -1.78 8.35
C LEU A 158 -12.19 -0.72 7.26
N ILE A 159 -11.22 -0.50 6.38
CA ILE A 159 -11.33 0.50 5.31
C ILE A 159 -12.31 0.06 4.23
N HIS A 160 -12.22 -1.19 3.76
CA HIS A 160 -13.10 -1.70 2.72
C HIS A 160 -14.56 -1.70 3.17
N ASN A 161 -14.83 -2.17 4.39
CA ASN A 161 -16.20 -2.24 4.92
C ASN A 161 -16.81 -0.85 5.19
N ALA A 162 -15.99 0.19 5.38
CA ALA A 162 -16.48 1.55 5.55
C ALA A 162 -17.10 2.11 4.25
N ASP A 163 -16.50 1.81 3.10
CA ASP A 163 -17.07 2.13 1.78
C ASP A 163 -16.54 1.16 0.70
N PRO A 164 -17.26 0.07 0.41
CA PRO A 164 -16.83 -0.93 -0.57
C PRO A 164 -16.98 -0.48 -2.03
N VAL A 165 -17.66 0.65 -2.28
CA VAL A 165 -17.82 1.22 -3.62
C VAL A 165 -16.58 2.02 -4.01
N ARG A 166 -15.99 2.74 -3.04
CA ARG A 166 -14.80 3.58 -3.23
C ARG A 166 -13.50 2.81 -3.03
N ASN A 167 -13.51 1.86 -2.10
CA ASN A 167 -12.31 1.17 -1.64
C ASN A 167 -12.30 -0.26 -2.17
N ALA A 168 -11.47 -0.52 -3.17
CA ALA A 168 -11.18 -1.87 -3.59
C ALA A 168 -10.30 -2.58 -2.55
N ILE A 169 -10.30 -3.91 -2.57
CA ILE A 169 -9.48 -4.72 -1.69
C ILE A 169 -8.92 -5.93 -2.42
N TRP A 170 -7.67 -6.26 -2.07
CA TRP A 170 -7.05 -7.54 -2.36
C TRP A 170 -6.44 -8.09 -1.07
N ALA A 171 -6.97 -9.19 -0.55
CA ALA A 171 -6.54 -9.75 0.71
C ALA A 171 -6.29 -11.25 0.59
N LEU A 172 -5.16 -11.70 1.12
CA LEU A 172 -4.85 -13.10 1.25
C LEU A 172 -5.28 -13.63 2.63
N GLY A 173 -5.71 -14.89 2.65
CA GLY A 173 -5.85 -15.69 3.84
C GLY A 173 -4.99 -16.94 3.71
N ILE A 174 -4.15 -17.23 4.69
CA ILE A 174 -3.27 -18.40 4.63
C ILE A 174 -3.29 -19.09 5.98
N ASP A 175 -3.69 -20.36 5.98
CA ASP A 175 -3.69 -21.22 7.16
C ASP A 175 -4.32 -20.58 8.40
N ASN A 176 -5.49 -19.97 8.24
CA ASN A 176 -6.22 -19.19 9.25
C ASN A 176 -5.43 -18.02 9.86
N ASN A 177 -4.47 -17.48 9.10
CA ASN A 177 -3.72 -16.29 9.46
C ASN A 177 -3.00 -16.42 10.80
N VAL A 178 -2.58 -17.65 11.14
CA VAL A 178 -1.94 -17.96 12.42
C VAL A 178 -0.60 -17.23 12.51
N SER A 179 -0.38 -16.51 13.61
CA SER A 179 0.90 -15.82 13.87
C SER A 179 2.07 -16.80 13.97
N GLY A 180 3.28 -16.35 13.61
CA GLY A 180 4.47 -17.20 13.65
C GLY A 180 4.61 -18.13 12.45
N THR A 181 3.72 -18.01 11.45
CA THR A 181 3.79 -18.76 10.20
C THR A 181 4.52 -18.03 9.08
N LEU A 182 5.08 -16.83 9.35
CA LEU A 182 5.86 -16.03 8.40
C LEU A 182 6.90 -16.88 7.67
N ASN A 183 7.66 -17.66 8.43
CA ASN A 183 8.73 -18.51 7.94
C ASN A 183 8.29 -19.64 6.99
N TYR A 184 6.99 -19.94 6.93
CA TYR A 184 6.39 -21.00 6.13
C TYR A 184 5.73 -20.47 4.86
N TYR A 185 5.11 -19.29 4.94
CA TYR A 185 4.19 -18.79 3.92
C TYR A 185 4.56 -17.43 3.34
N HIS A 186 5.47 -16.68 3.96
CA HIS A 186 5.89 -15.39 3.45
C HIS A 186 6.57 -15.52 2.09
N ILE A 187 6.18 -14.62 1.19
CA ILE A 187 6.74 -14.40 -0.15
C ILE A 187 6.85 -12.90 -0.31
N THR A 188 8.05 -12.39 -0.53
CA THR A 188 8.32 -10.96 -0.59
C THR A 188 7.48 -10.27 -1.65
N SER A 189 7.08 -9.02 -1.39
CA SER A 189 6.17 -8.25 -2.23
C SER A 189 6.60 -8.12 -3.70
N ALA A 190 7.91 -8.21 -3.97
CA ALA A 190 8.46 -8.16 -5.34
C ALA A 190 8.32 -9.49 -6.11
N GLU A 191 8.01 -10.59 -5.43
CA GLU A 191 7.89 -11.92 -6.02
C GLU A 191 6.45 -12.41 -6.13
N ILE A 192 5.50 -11.78 -5.45
CA ILE A 192 4.07 -12.14 -5.51
C ILE A 192 3.58 -12.01 -6.95
N SER A 193 3.07 -13.11 -7.50
CA SER A 193 2.69 -13.19 -8.90
C SER A 193 1.17 -13.14 -9.08
N GLY A 194 0.67 -12.20 -9.88
CA GLY A 194 -0.75 -12.16 -10.29
C GLY A 194 -1.19 -13.38 -11.12
N ALA A 195 -0.24 -14.20 -11.58
CA ALA A 195 -0.55 -15.50 -12.19
C ALA A 195 -0.82 -16.60 -11.16
N SER A 196 -0.26 -16.47 -9.95
CA SER A 196 -0.47 -17.36 -8.81
C SER A 196 -1.66 -16.92 -7.97
N PHE A 197 -1.98 -15.62 -8.01
CA PHE A 197 -3.10 -14.96 -7.32
C PHE A 197 -3.98 -14.26 -8.37
N PRO A 198 -4.96 -14.96 -8.97
CA PRO A 198 -5.73 -14.44 -10.09
C PRO A 198 -6.48 -13.13 -9.79
N GLY A 199 -6.95 -12.93 -8.55
CA GLY A 199 -7.56 -11.69 -8.10
C GLY A 199 -6.59 -10.50 -8.19
N LEU A 200 -5.35 -10.65 -7.71
CA LEU A 200 -4.28 -9.68 -7.93
C LEU A 200 -3.99 -9.48 -9.42
N GLY A 201 -3.97 -10.57 -10.19
CA GLY A 201 -3.77 -10.53 -11.65
C GLY A 201 -4.79 -9.65 -12.37
N SER A 202 -6.01 -9.51 -11.84
CA SER A 202 -7.01 -8.60 -12.38
C SER A 202 -6.61 -7.12 -12.24
N PHE A 203 -5.92 -6.74 -11.16
CA PHE A 203 -5.39 -5.39 -11.00
C PHE A 203 -4.15 -5.14 -11.85
N PHE A 204 -3.34 -6.16 -12.16
CA PHE A 204 -2.24 -5.99 -13.13
C PHE A 204 -2.76 -5.77 -14.55
N SER A 205 -3.87 -6.44 -14.89
CA SER A 205 -4.50 -6.33 -16.23
C SER A 205 -5.30 -5.03 -16.39
N SER A 206 -5.81 -4.50 -15.28
CA SER A 206 -6.53 -3.23 -15.21
C SER A 206 -6.05 -2.51 -13.95
N GLN A 207 -5.07 -1.63 -14.09
CA GLN A 207 -4.49 -0.95 -12.93
C GLN A 207 -5.51 -0.07 -12.22
N ILE A 208 -5.32 0.11 -10.91
CA ILE A 208 -6.09 1.04 -10.09
C ILE A 208 -5.30 2.34 -9.89
N THR A 209 -5.98 3.46 -9.65
CA THR A 209 -5.32 4.77 -9.58
C THR A 209 -4.25 4.83 -8.49
N ASN A 210 -4.57 4.33 -7.29
CA ASN A 210 -3.62 4.20 -6.19
C ASN A 210 -3.81 2.85 -5.49
N ALA A 211 -2.76 2.36 -4.83
CA ALA A 211 -2.83 1.17 -4.00
C ALA A 211 -2.08 1.38 -2.68
N VAL A 212 -2.56 0.76 -1.61
CA VAL A 212 -1.98 0.82 -0.26
C VAL A 212 -1.80 -0.61 0.23
N SER A 213 -0.58 -0.98 0.62
CA SER A 213 -0.31 -2.28 1.25
C SER A 213 0.02 -2.13 2.72
N PHE A 214 -0.70 -2.87 3.57
CA PHE A 214 -0.43 -2.94 5.01
C PHE A 214 0.51 -4.10 5.31
N HIS A 215 1.59 -3.79 6.00
CA HIS A 215 2.59 -4.72 6.47
C HIS A 215 2.88 -4.54 7.97
N GLY A 216 3.39 -5.61 8.57
CA GLY A 216 3.87 -5.67 9.94
C GLY A 216 5.31 -6.17 10.03
N GLU A 217 6.07 -5.62 10.96
CA GLU A 217 7.50 -5.88 11.07
C GLU A 217 7.97 -5.96 12.53
N LEU A 218 9.16 -6.54 12.76
CA LEU A 218 9.79 -6.65 14.08
C LEU A 218 11.29 -6.30 14.10
N SER A 219 11.90 -6.04 12.94
CA SER A 219 13.35 -6.05 12.76
C SER A 219 13.96 -4.66 12.56
N CYS A 220 13.15 -3.64 12.34
CA CYS A 220 13.65 -2.34 11.95
C CYS A 220 13.31 -1.25 12.98
N GLY A 221 14.20 -1.10 13.97
CA GLY A 221 14.03 -0.19 15.09
C GLY A 221 14.16 1.32 14.79
N THR A 222 14.18 1.74 13.53
CA THR A 222 14.31 3.17 13.16
C THR A 222 13.01 3.94 13.28
N SER A 223 11.85 3.29 13.19
CA SER A 223 10.53 3.93 13.30
C SER A 223 9.42 2.91 13.56
N GLU A 224 8.37 3.34 14.25
CA GLU A 224 7.20 2.53 14.56
C GLU A 224 6.23 2.45 13.36
N VAL A 225 6.17 3.48 12.51
CA VAL A 225 5.46 3.44 11.22
C VAL A 225 6.38 3.96 10.12
N ARG A 226 6.42 3.26 8.99
CA ARG A 226 7.12 3.73 7.79
C ARG A 226 6.17 3.80 6.60
N VAL A 227 6.29 4.88 5.85
CA VAL A 227 5.50 5.19 4.67
C VAL A 227 6.42 5.10 3.45
N GLY A 228 6.38 3.94 2.81
CA GLY A 228 7.14 3.60 1.60
C GLY A 228 6.29 3.56 0.35
N GLY A 229 6.77 2.83 -0.66
CA GLY A 229 6.16 2.71 -1.98
C GLY A 229 6.77 3.65 -3.02
N ALA A 230 6.45 3.43 -4.29
CA ALA A 230 6.97 4.23 -5.40
C ALA A 230 6.15 5.51 -5.68
N ILE A 231 5.05 5.74 -4.97
CA ILE A 231 4.34 7.02 -4.97
C ILE A 231 5.27 8.17 -4.55
N GLU A 232 5.03 9.38 -5.06
CA GLU A 232 6.00 10.47 -4.99
C GLU A 232 6.41 10.79 -3.54
N PRO A 233 7.69 11.12 -3.28
CA PRO A 233 8.17 11.39 -1.92
C PRO A 233 7.36 12.46 -1.17
N ALA A 234 6.95 13.53 -1.87
CA ALA A 234 6.09 14.55 -1.28
C ALA A 234 4.76 13.96 -0.78
N PHE A 235 4.15 13.02 -1.53
CA PHE A 235 2.93 12.35 -1.12
C PHE A 235 3.14 11.48 0.13
N ARG A 236 4.24 10.73 0.17
CA ARG A 236 4.63 9.93 1.35
C ARG A 236 4.81 10.80 2.59
N GLN A 237 5.45 11.97 2.46
CA GLN A 237 5.55 12.96 3.53
C GLN A 237 4.16 13.38 4.03
N GLY A 238 3.25 13.76 3.12
CA GLY A 238 1.89 14.16 3.50
C GLY A 238 1.15 13.07 4.27
N VAL A 239 1.21 11.81 3.80
CA VAL A 239 0.63 10.67 4.53
C VAL A 239 1.25 10.52 5.92
N ALA A 240 2.58 10.59 6.04
CA ALA A 240 3.27 10.49 7.32
C ALA A 240 2.90 11.63 8.30
N GLU A 241 2.76 12.86 7.80
CA GLU A 241 2.31 14.02 8.57
C GLU A 241 0.92 13.78 9.16
N ILE A 242 -0.01 13.24 8.36
CA ILE A 242 -1.38 12.93 8.81
C ILE A 242 -1.40 11.76 9.80
N ILE A 243 -0.65 10.68 9.55
CA ILE A 243 -0.54 9.57 10.50
C ILE A 243 -0.01 10.06 11.84
N ARG A 244 1.05 10.88 11.83
CA ARG A 244 1.66 11.41 13.05
C ARG A 244 0.69 12.30 13.84
N ALA A 245 -0.03 13.18 13.14
CA ALA A 245 -1.04 14.03 13.75
C ALA A 245 -2.16 13.20 14.41
N GLU A 246 -2.64 12.15 13.74
CA GLU A 246 -3.70 11.29 14.27
C GLU A 246 -3.23 10.42 15.43
N LEU A 247 -2.00 9.90 15.38
CA LEU A 247 -1.40 9.17 16.51
C LEU A 247 -1.32 10.08 17.74
N ASN A 248 -0.93 11.35 17.55
CA ASN A 248 -0.77 12.36 18.59
C ASN A 248 0.07 11.86 19.78
N ASP A 249 1.18 11.20 19.46
CA ASP A 249 2.09 10.61 20.43
C ASP A 249 3.53 10.91 19.99
N PRO A 250 4.24 11.85 20.65
CA PRO A 250 5.59 12.24 20.25
C PRO A 250 6.63 11.15 20.52
N SER A 251 6.29 10.08 21.24
CA SER A 251 7.19 8.94 21.43
C SER A 251 7.23 7.99 20.23
N LEU A 252 6.23 8.09 19.34
CA LEU A 252 6.16 7.27 18.13
C LEU A 252 6.78 8.01 16.95
N ARG A 253 7.66 7.33 16.23
CA ARG A 253 8.30 7.84 15.03
C ARG A 253 7.55 7.33 13.83
N VAL A 254 7.10 8.27 13.00
CA VAL A 254 6.64 8.00 11.64
C VAL A 254 7.77 8.41 10.70
N HIS A 255 8.08 7.60 9.71
CA HIS A 255 9.12 7.90 8.73
C HIS A 255 8.61 7.70 7.30
N TRP A 256 9.15 8.45 6.35
CA TRP A 256 8.68 8.41 4.96
C TRP A 256 9.78 8.50 3.90
N LYS A 257 11.03 8.82 4.30
CA LYS A 257 12.14 8.93 3.36
C LYS A 257 12.59 7.53 2.92
N SER A 258 13.14 7.48 1.71
CA SER A 258 13.81 6.28 1.22
C SER A 258 15.20 6.12 1.87
N GLY A 259 15.76 4.92 1.78
CA GLY A 259 17.03 4.55 2.37
C GLY A 259 16.89 3.94 3.76
N ILE A 260 15.67 3.61 4.19
CA ILE A 260 15.41 2.83 5.40
C ILE A 260 15.03 1.39 4.97
N CYS A 261 15.02 0.47 5.93
CA CYS A 261 14.48 -0.88 5.72
C CYS A 261 13.10 -0.83 5.05
N PHE A 262 12.83 -1.79 4.15
CA PHE A 262 11.51 -2.04 3.60
C PHE A 262 10.86 -0.84 2.89
N ASP A 263 11.65 -0.05 2.15
CA ASP A 263 11.20 1.13 1.39
C ASP A 263 10.03 0.85 0.41
N GLY A 264 9.91 -0.37 -0.10
CA GLY A 264 8.84 -0.76 -1.02
C GLY A 264 8.84 -0.04 -2.38
N THR A 265 9.94 0.62 -2.78
CA THR A 265 10.02 1.48 -3.99
C THR A 265 10.27 0.70 -5.29
N ALA A 266 10.62 -0.58 -5.21
CA ALA A 266 10.93 -1.37 -6.41
C ALA A 266 9.70 -1.46 -7.34
N PRO A 267 9.84 -1.25 -8.67
CA PRO A 267 8.72 -1.39 -9.60
C PRO A 267 8.08 -2.78 -9.60
N ALA A 268 8.86 -3.81 -9.27
CA ALA A 268 8.39 -5.19 -9.15
C ALA A 268 7.53 -5.45 -7.91
N ASN A 269 7.57 -4.56 -6.89
CA ASN A 269 6.69 -4.67 -5.74
C ASN A 269 5.23 -4.58 -6.22
N PHE A 270 4.42 -5.59 -5.88
CA PHE A 270 3.06 -5.73 -6.43
C PHE A 270 2.19 -4.48 -6.22
N VAL A 271 2.36 -3.75 -5.10
CA VAL A 271 1.56 -2.55 -4.81
C VAL A 271 1.84 -1.42 -5.81
N ASN A 272 3.08 -1.34 -6.31
CA ASN A 272 3.46 -0.42 -7.38
C ASN A 272 3.00 -0.97 -8.74
N ALA A 273 3.18 -2.26 -9.00
CA ALA A 273 2.80 -2.88 -10.27
C ALA A 273 1.29 -2.83 -10.54
N MET A 274 0.45 -2.91 -9.50
CA MET A 274 -1.01 -2.85 -9.61
C MET A 274 -1.58 -1.44 -9.76
N SER A 275 -0.77 -0.41 -9.54
CA SER A 275 -1.21 0.98 -9.55
C SER A 275 -0.75 1.73 -10.80
N ILE A 276 -1.60 2.66 -11.27
CA ILE A 276 -1.29 3.51 -12.42
C ILE A 276 -0.02 4.30 -12.11
N ALA A 277 0.91 4.33 -13.06
CA ALA A 277 2.20 5.02 -12.94
C ALA A 277 3.05 4.59 -11.73
N GLY A 278 2.81 3.40 -11.16
CA GLY A 278 3.58 2.92 -10.00
C GLY A 278 3.20 3.58 -8.68
N ARG A 279 2.02 4.19 -8.57
CA ARG A 279 1.55 4.91 -7.37
C ARG A 279 1.11 4.00 -6.23
N GLY A 280 1.97 3.05 -5.86
CA GLY A 280 1.81 2.20 -4.69
C GLY A 280 2.35 2.89 -3.46
N LEU A 281 1.62 2.77 -2.35
CA LEU A 281 2.01 3.18 -1.01
C LEU A 281 2.18 1.92 -0.16
N GLN A 282 3.29 1.81 0.56
CA GLN A 282 3.52 0.71 1.50
C GLN A 282 3.57 1.24 2.93
N LEU A 283 2.88 0.57 3.85
CA LEU A 283 2.93 0.87 5.26
C LEU A 283 3.58 -0.29 6.02
N GLU A 284 4.75 -0.06 6.56
CA GLU A 284 5.42 -0.98 7.48
C GLU A 284 5.18 -0.52 8.91
N GLN A 285 4.73 -1.41 9.77
CA GLN A 285 4.28 -1.05 11.11
C GLN A 285 4.91 -1.97 12.15
N ASP A 286 5.42 -1.39 13.23
CA ASP A 286 5.92 -2.15 14.37
C ASP A 286 4.80 -3.05 14.91
N SER A 287 5.08 -4.36 14.95
CA SER A 287 4.08 -5.38 15.28
C SER A 287 3.55 -5.26 16.71
N THR A 288 4.28 -4.59 17.60
CA THR A 288 3.95 -4.50 19.03
C THR A 288 3.32 -3.15 19.38
N GLN A 289 4.01 -2.05 19.06
CA GLN A 289 3.65 -0.70 19.44
C GLN A 289 2.51 -0.12 18.61
N ILE A 290 2.42 -0.51 17.33
CA ILE A 290 1.37 -0.07 16.41
C ILE A 290 0.32 -1.16 16.23
N LEU A 291 0.68 -2.29 15.61
CA LEU A 291 -0.29 -3.35 15.29
C LEU A 291 -0.87 -3.99 16.55
N GLY A 292 -0.05 -4.23 17.57
CA GLY A 292 -0.50 -4.77 18.87
C GLY A 292 -1.49 -3.86 19.61
N ASN A 293 -1.57 -2.57 19.28
CA ASN A 293 -2.49 -1.61 19.90
C ASN A 293 -3.64 -1.23 18.95
N ALA A 294 -4.87 -1.61 19.32
CA ALA A 294 -6.07 -1.41 18.50
C ALA A 294 -6.32 0.05 18.11
N THR A 295 -6.18 0.95 19.06
CA THR A 295 -6.39 2.38 18.82
C THR A 295 -5.34 2.91 17.84
N ARG A 296 -4.06 2.55 18.01
CA ARG A 296 -2.97 3.04 17.15
C ARG A 296 -3.06 2.48 15.74
N ARG A 297 -3.24 1.17 15.56
CA ARG A 297 -3.40 0.59 14.21
C ARG A 297 -4.60 1.15 13.46
N ASN A 298 -5.73 1.38 14.15
CA ASN A 298 -6.91 1.93 13.51
C ASN A 298 -6.65 3.39 13.09
N LYS A 299 -5.96 4.18 13.92
CA LYS A 299 -5.53 5.54 13.57
C LYS A 299 -4.63 5.56 12.33
N VAL A 300 -3.65 4.65 12.20
CA VAL A 300 -2.81 4.56 10.99
C VAL A 300 -3.64 4.28 9.75
N ALA A 301 -4.58 3.32 9.84
CA ALA A 301 -5.45 2.93 8.73
C ALA A 301 -6.38 4.08 8.31
N THR A 302 -7.09 4.69 9.26
CA THR A 302 -8.04 5.78 8.98
C THR A 302 -7.34 7.08 8.55
N ALA A 303 -6.18 7.40 9.13
CA ALA A 303 -5.35 8.52 8.69
C ALA A 303 -4.97 8.38 7.21
N THR A 304 -4.47 7.20 6.84
CA THR A 304 -4.09 6.88 5.45
C THR A 304 -5.30 6.95 4.52
N LYS A 305 -6.42 6.30 4.87
CA LYS A 305 -7.68 6.37 4.10
C LYS A 305 -8.09 7.83 3.89
N SER A 306 -8.04 8.65 4.93
CA SER A 306 -8.48 10.05 4.87
C SER A 306 -7.69 10.89 3.86
N VAL A 307 -6.41 10.58 3.61
CA VAL A 307 -5.63 11.28 2.57
C VAL A 307 -6.21 10.98 1.20
N PHE A 308 -6.52 9.72 0.90
CA PHE A 308 -7.09 9.33 -0.37
C PHE A 308 -8.55 9.76 -0.53
N ASP A 309 -9.36 9.72 0.53
CA ASP A 309 -10.74 10.24 0.51
C ASP A 309 -10.74 11.70 0.01
N CYS A 310 -9.80 12.52 0.50
CA CYS A 310 -9.67 13.91 0.07
C CYS A 310 -9.21 14.10 -1.40
N LEU A 311 -8.74 13.06 -2.07
CA LEU A 311 -8.44 13.07 -3.51
C LEU A 311 -9.62 12.62 -4.36
N ILE A 312 -10.45 11.75 -3.80
CA ILE A 312 -11.61 11.16 -4.47
C ILE A 312 -12.83 12.09 -4.34
N ASP A 313 -13.02 12.70 -3.17
CA ASP A 313 -14.14 13.58 -2.91
C ASP A 313 -14.14 14.80 -3.84
N GLY A 314 -15.36 15.26 -4.13
CA GLY A 314 -15.58 16.54 -4.80
C GLY A 314 -15.09 17.69 -3.94
N ALA A 315 -14.69 18.78 -4.57
CA ALA A 315 -14.29 19.97 -3.85
C ALA A 315 -15.50 20.69 -3.23
N ASP A 316 -15.34 21.20 -2.01
CA ASP A 316 -16.31 22.09 -1.36
C ASP A 316 -16.51 23.38 -2.18
N ASN A 317 -15.43 23.84 -2.81
CA ASN A 317 -15.47 24.95 -3.74
C ASN A 317 -14.71 24.60 -5.01
N SER A 318 -15.42 24.66 -6.14
CA SER A 318 -14.87 24.50 -7.48
C SER A 318 -15.53 25.50 -8.43
N PRO A 319 -14.97 26.70 -8.64
CA PRO A 319 -15.41 27.53 -9.75
C PRO A 319 -15.07 26.80 -11.04
N THR A 320 -16.04 26.66 -11.94
CA THR A 320 -15.79 26.34 -13.34
C THR A 320 -14.87 27.42 -13.91
N SER A 321 -13.59 27.06 -14.16
CA SER A 321 -12.53 27.81 -14.85
C SER A 321 -12.56 29.34 -14.72
N THR A 322 -11.60 29.95 -14.02
CA THR A 322 -11.52 31.43 -13.99
C THR A 322 -10.65 31.97 -15.14
N PRO A 323 -11.13 32.94 -15.94
CA PRO A 323 -10.30 33.62 -16.94
C PRO A 323 -9.31 34.62 -16.32
N SER A 324 -9.39 34.89 -15.01
CA SER A 324 -8.54 35.83 -14.27
C SER A 324 -7.52 35.15 -13.34
N THR A 325 -6.37 35.79 -13.18
CA THR A 325 -5.17 35.32 -12.47
C THR A 325 -5.20 35.44 -10.94
N PRO A 326 -5.90 36.38 -10.28
CA PRO A 326 -6.14 36.26 -8.85
C PRO A 326 -7.43 35.50 -8.61
N TRP A 327 -7.33 34.36 -7.94
CA TRP A 327 -8.49 33.64 -7.40
C TRP A 327 -8.24 33.30 -5.94
N SER A 328 -9.23 33.55 -5.09
CA SER A 328 -9.20 33.12 -3.70
C SER A 328 -10.59 32.71 -3.26
N VAL A 329 -10.66 31.64 -2.48
CA VAL A 329 -11.88 31.15 -1.87
C VAL A 329 -11.64 30.86 -0.40
N SER A 330 -12.71 30.94 0.39
CA SER A 330 -12.73 30.63 1.81
C SER A 330 -13.90 29.71 2.12
N SER A 331 -13.72 28.79 3.06
CA SER A 331 -14.77 27.91 3.56
C SER A 331 -15.91 28.67 4.28
N GLY A 332 -15.76 29.98 4.50
CA GLY A 332 -16.73 30.80 5.21
C GLY A 332 -16.81 30.42 6.69
N THR A 333 -18.01 30.43 7.27
CA THR A 333 -18.24 30.04 8.68
C THR A 333 -18.60 28.56 8.86
N ALA A 334 -18.59 27.77 7.79
CA ALA A 334 -18.95 26.35 7.87
C ALA A 334 -17.77 25.52 8.41
N ALA A 335 -18.06 24.59 9.31
CA ALA A 335 -17.17 23.47 9.61
C ALA A 335 -17.05 22.61 8.34
N TYR A 336 -15.84 22.19 8.00
CA TYR A 336 -15.45 21.62 6.70
C TYR A 336 -16.29 20.44 6.19
N ALA A 337 -16.15 20.19 4.88
CA ALA A 337 -16.80 19.18 4.06
C ALA A 337 -18.33 19.11 4.24
N THR A 338 -19.05 19.65 3.26
CA THR A 338 -20.54 19.56 3.25
C THR A 338 -21.07 18.22 2.71
N SER A 339 -20.18 17.39 2.14
CA SER A 339 -20.45 16.06 1.60
C SER A 339 -19.14 15.26 1.46
N GLY A 340 -19.18 13.92 1.50
CA GLY A 340 -18.01 13.05 1.33
C GLY A 340 -17.45 12.49 2.64
N ASP A 341 -16.32 11.78 2.56
CA ASP A 341 -15.64 11.12 3.69
C ASP A 341 -14.43 11.93 4.20
N CYS A 342 -13.88 12.82 3.36
CA CYS A 342 -12.84 13.74 3.71
C CYS A 342 -13.40 14.82 4.63
N GLY A 343 -13.14 14.73 5.94
CA GLY A 343 -13.55 15.76 6.90
C GLY A 343 -12.77 17.08 6.84
N ARG A 344 -12.26 17.51 5.68
CA ARG A 344 -11.34 18.66 5.51
C ARG A 344 -11.84 19.61 4.42
N TYR A 345 -11.30 20.82 4.37
CA TYR A 345 -11.62 21.75 3.29
C TYR A 345 -10.98 21.29 1.99
N ILE A 346 -11.77 21.13 0.94
CA ILE A 346 -11.25 20.87 -0.40
C ILE A 346 -11.62 22.06 -1.30
N ALA A 347 -10.61 22.78 -1.76
CA ALA A 347 -10.78 23.83 -2.75
C ALA A 347 -10.06 23.43 -4.03
N GLU A 348 -10.73 23.61 -5.16
CA GLU A 348 -10.22 23.22 -6.48
C GLU A 348 -10.46 24.31 -7.50
N ILE A 349 -9.52 24.47 -8.42
CA ILE A 349 -9.63 25.43 -9.51
C ILE A 349 -8.90 24.93 -10.75
N GLU A 350 -9.42 25.29 -11.92
CA GLU A 350 -8.69 25.20 -13.18
C GLU A 350 -8.32 26.61 -13.65
N VAL A 351 -7.00 26.87 -13.79
CA VAL A 351 -6.45 28.17 -14.17
C VAL A 351 -5.76 28.09 -15.55
N PRO A 352 -5.81 29.16 -16.37
CA PRO A 352 -5.04 29.22 -17.61
C PRO A 352 -3.54 29.24 -17.32
N ASN A 353 -2.74 28.61 -18.18
CA ASN A 353 -1.29 28.71 -18.08
C ASN A 353 -0.82 30.12 -18.49
N VAL A 354 0.11 30.70 -17.73
CA VAL A 354 0.64 32.05 -17.98
C VAL A 354 2.17 32.08 -17.97
N PRO A 355 2.80 33.04 -18.67
CA PRO A 355 4.24 33.27 -18.52
C PRO A 355 4.58 33.56 -17.05
N GLY A 356 5.50 32.78 -16.47
CA GLY A 356 5.86 32.90 -15.06
C GLY A 356 4.99 32.11 -14.08
N GLY A 357 3.91 31.47 -14.56
CA GLY A 357 3.01 30.62 -13.76
C GLY A 357 2.31 31.32 -12.59
N HIS A 358 1.75 30.51 -11.70
CA HIS A 358 0.98 30.93 -10.54
C HIS A 358 1.66 30.52 -9.25
N THR A 359 1.47 31.34 -8.21
CA THR A 359 1.83 31.03 -6.83
C THR A 359 0.61 30.59 -6.04
N LEU A 360 0.82 29.69 -5.07
CA LEU A 360 -0.27 29.09 -4.27
C LEU A 360 -0.10 29.45 -2.80
N SER A 361 -1.22 29.74 -2.14
CA SER A 361 -1.27 29.88 -0.68
C SER A 361 -2.58 29.37 -0.12
N ALA A 362 -2.54 28.73 1.04
CA ALA A 362 -3.69 28.18 1.74
C ALA A 362 -3.36 28.06 3.24
N GLY A 363 -4.41 27.96 4.06
CA GLY A 363 -4.28 27.86 5.51
C GLY A 363 -5.56 28.31 6.22
N ALA A 364 -5.46 28.70 7.49
CA ALA A 364 -6.58 29.29 8.22
C ALA A 364 -6.94 30.67 7.64
N SER A 365 -8.23 30.96 7.45
CA SER A 365 -8.72 32.22 6.86
C SER A 365 -8.45 33.43 7.73
N THR A 366 -8.31 33.23 9.03
CA THR A 366 -7.95 34.27 9.99
C THR A 366 -6.63 33.92 10.66
N CYS A 367 -5.71 34.89 10.66
CA CYS A 367 -4.47 34.78 11.40
C CYS A 367 -4.76 35.04 12.88
N VAL A 368 -4.87 33.97 13.67
CA VAL A 368 -5.03 34.02 15.13
C VAL A 368 -3.94 33.17 15.75
N ALA A 369 -3.22 33.71 16.73
CA ALA A 369 -2.18 32.96 17.40
C ALA A 369 -2.73 31.69 18.07
N GLY A 370 -2.03 30.58 17.87
CA GLY A 370 -2.46 29.26 18.34
C GLY A 370 -3.33 28.50 17.34
N HIS A 371 -3.80 29.13 16.26
CA HIS A 371 -4.32 28.38 15.13
C HIS A 371 -3.19 27.58 14.46
N THR A 372 -3.56 26.45 13.87
CA THR A 372 -2.68 25.65 13.02
C THR A 372 -3.40 25.29 11.73
N ALA A 373 -2.65 24.99 10.69
CA ALA A 373 -3.17 24.39 9.48
C ALA A 373 -2.22 23.35 8.92
N HIS A 374 -2.73 22.20 8.51
CA HIS A 374 -2.04 21.31 7.61
C HIS A 374 -2.59 21.48 6.20
N VAL A 375 -1.71 21.74 5.24
CA VAL A 375 -2.08 22.01 3.85
C VAL A 375 -1.44 20.98 2.94
N ASP A 376 -2.19 20.44 1.99
CA ASP A 376 -1.65 19.69 0.86
C ASP A 376 -2.07 20.33 -0.46
N TYR A 377 -1.11 20.66 -1.32
CA TYR A 377 -1.39 21.12 -2.67
C TYR A 377 -1.21 19.99 -3.66
N TYR A 378 -2.16 19.86 -4.57
CA TYR A 378 -2.15 18.86 -5.62
C TYR A 378 -2.31 19.50 -7.00
N ARG A 379 -1.66 18.87 -7.97
CA ARG A 379 -1.84 19.15 -9.39
C ARG A 379 -2.43 17.93 -10.07
N TRP A 380 -3.47 18.14 -10.87
CA TRP A 380 -4.02 17.08 -11.72
C TRP A 380 -3.04 16.76 -12.86
N THR A 381 -2.80 15.48 -13.15
CA THR A 381 -1.86 15.06 -14.20
C THR A 381 -2.45 15.04 -15.60
N GLY A 382 -3.77 15.20 -15.73
CA GLY A 382 -4.48 15.01 -16.99
C GLY A 382 -4.75 13.54 -17.33
N VAL A 383 -4.13 12.59 -16.61
CA VAL A 383 -4.25 11.13 -16.84
C VAL A 383 -4.93 10.40 -15.68
N GLY A 384 -5.78 11.11 -14.92
CA GLY A 384 -6.68 10.46 -13.96
C GLY A 384 -6.24 10.46 -12.49
N TYR A 385 -5.17 11.17 -12.12
CA TYR A 385 -4.74 11.25 -10.72
C TYR A 385 -4.14 12.60 -10.32
N TRP A 386 -4.06 12.80 -9.00
CA TRP A 386 -3.47 13.96 -8.34
C TRP A 386 -2.03 13.67 -7.91
N VAL A 387 -1.12 14.61 -8.14
CA VAL A 387 0.26 14.58 -7.62
C VAL A 387 0.37 15.66 -6.55
N ARG A 388 0.88 15.31 -5.36
CA ARG A 388 1.19 16.31 -4.33
C ARG A 388 2.41 17.11 -4.76
N ILE A 389 2.25 18.43 -4.85
CA ILE A 389 3.29 19.35 -5.31
C ILE A 389 3.89 20.18 -4.17
N GLY A 390 3.24 20.23 -3.01
CA GLY A 390 3.72 20.95 -1.84
C GLY A 390 2.75 20.84 -0.67
N GLY A 391 3.05 21.52 0.43
CA GLY A 391 2.24 21.50 1.64
C GLY A 391 3.06 21.25 2.90
N GLY A 392 2.36 21.02 4.01
CA GLY A 392 2.90 20.77 5.33
C GLY A 392 2.18 21.56 6.40
N ASN A 393 2.76 21.56 7.61
CA ASN A 393 2.19 22.24 8.76
C ASN A 393 2.52 23.74 8.77
N ILE A 394 1.54 24.53 9.21
CA ILE A 394 1.58 25.97 9.40
C ILE A 394 1.09 26.25 10.82
N THR A 395 1.86 27.02 11.59
CA THR A 395 1.44 27.52 12.92
C THR A 395 1.30 29.02 12.85
N TYR A 396 0.20 29.55 13.37
CA TYR A 396 -0.01 30.99 13.44
C TYR A 396 0.45 31.53 14.79
N VAL A 397 1.32 32.53 14.78
CA VAL A 397 1.91 33.11 16.00
C VAL A 397 1.82 34.63 16.01
N ASN A 398 1.75 35.19 17.21
CA ASN A 398 1.87 36.65 17.39
C ASN A 398 3.35 37.04 17.42
N SER A 399 3.79 37.83 16.45
CA SER A 399 5.11 38.48 16.47
C SER A 399 4.94 39.94 16.86
N GLY A 400 4.66 40.20 18.14
CA GLY A 400 4.40 41.55 18.65
C GLY A 400 2.99 42.04 18.32
N THR A 401 2.84 42.85 17.27
CA THR A 401 1.58 43.51 16.89
C THR A 401 0.84 42.87 15.72
N THR A 402 1.48 41.93 15.01
CA THR A 402 0.89 41.24 13.85
C THR A 402 0.97 39.73 14.05
N CYS A 403 -0.14 39.04 13.74
CA CYS A 403 -0.11 37.60 13.59
C CYS A 403 0.60 37.25 12.26
N SER A 404 1.41 36.19 12.27
CA SER A 404 2.10 35.67 11.08
C SER A 404 2.00 34.15 11.00
N ALA A 405 2.03 33.63 9.76
CA ALA A 405 2.10 32.21 9.49
C ALA A 405 3.57 31.75 9.56
N GLN A 406 3.84 30.77 10.42
CA GLN A 406 5.13 30.08 10.51
C GLN A 406 5.02 28.71 9.86
N LEU A 407 5.76 28.53 8.77
CA LEU A 407 5.85 27.26 8.07
C LEU A 407 6.74 26.30 8.87
N SER A 408 6.38 25.02 8.92
CA SER A 408 7.17 24.00 9.59
C SER A 408 8.60 23.98 9.06
N THR A 409 9.56 24.04 9.98
CA THR A 409 11.01 23.86 9.74
C THR A 409 11.53 22.59 10.40
N GLU A 410 10.62 21.75 10.89
CA GLU A 410 10.97 20.48 11.53
C GLU A 410 11.76 19.61 10.54
N THR A 411 12.84 19.00 11.02
CA THR A 411 13.63 18.06 10.21
C THR A 411 12.71 16.91 9.77
N ASP A 412 12.83 16.48 8.52
CA ASP A 412 11.98 15.47 7.86
C ASP A 412 10.52 15.87 7.62
N TYR A 413 10.06 16.99 8.19
CA TYR A 413 8.68 17.47 8.10
C TYR A 413 8.63 18.97 7.78
N THR A 414 9.63 19.42 7.02
CA THR A 414 9.71 20.79 6.55
C THR A 414 8.61 21.05 5.55
N TYR A 415 7.96 22.20 5.67
CA TYR A 415 6.96 22.65 4.71
C TYR A 415 7.56 22.69 3.32
N LEU A 416 6.91 22.04 2.36
CA LEU A 416 7.30 21.99 0.97
C LEU A 416 6.60 23.12 0.20
N PRO A 417 7.31 24.16 -0.27
CA PRO A 417 6.71 25.17 -1.12
C PRO A 417 6.22 24.51 -2.42
N PRO A 418 4.97 24.75 -2.87
CA PRO A 418 4.43 24.13 -4.08
C PRO A 418 5.12 24.60 -5.39
N GLY A 419 6.03 25.56 -5.29
CA GLY A 419 6.69 26.20 -6.42
C GLY A 419 5.70 27.02 -7.26
N VAL A 420 6.16 27.36 -8.46
CA VAL A 420 5.35 28.01 -9.49
C VAL A 420 4.67 26.93 -10.33
N VAL A 421 3.35 27.04 -10.54
CA VAL A 421 2.56 26.06 -11.31
C VAL A 421 1.85 26.70 -12.50
N GLY A 422 1.47 25.90 -13.50
CA GLY A 422 0.76 26.42 -14.68
C GLY A 422 1.55 27.45 -15.48
N SER A 423 2.86 27.24 -15.63
CA SER A 423 3.68 28.06 -16.52
C SER A 423 3.51 27.62 -17.97
N GLY A 424 3.39 28.58 -18.89
CA GLY A 424 3.28 28.31 -20.33
C GLY A 424 2.46 29.36 -21.07
N SER A 425 2.39 29.23 -22.39
CA SER A 425 1.62 30.14 -23.26
C SER A 425 0.22 29.62 -23.63
N THR A 426 -0.08 28.35 -23.33
CA THR A 426 -1.33 27.68 -23.72
C THR A 426 -1.74 26.62 -22.70
N GLY A 427 -3.03 26.28 -22.69
CA GLY A 427 -3.61 25.22 -21.85
C GLY A 427 -4.02 25.71 -20.47
N THR A 428 -4.48 24.77 -19.66
CA THR A 428 -4.92 25.00 -18.28
C THR A 428 -4.20 24.06 -17.32
N THR A 429 -4.12 24.45 -16.07
CA THR A 429 -3.65 23.61 -14.97
C THR A 429 -4.75 23.52 -13.92
N ARG A 430 -5.16 22.29 -13.59
CA ARG A 430 -6.12 22.02 -12.52
C ARG A 430 -5.39 21.75 -11.21
N LEU A 431 -5.76 22.49 -10.19
CA LEU A 431 -5.11 22.58 -8.88
C LEU A 431 -6.12 22.29 -7.78
N ARG A 432 -5.66 21.65 -6.71
CA ARG A 432 -6.46 21.36 -5.52
C ARG A 432 -5.65 21.68 -4.28
N ALA A 433 -6.28 22.27 -3.27
CA ALA A 433 -5.75 22.38 -1.92
C ALA A 433 -6.66 21.61 -0.96
N VAL A 434 -6.06 20.79 -0.10
CA VAL A 434 -6.73 20.14 1.03
C VAL A 434 -6.22 20.81 2.30
N VAL A 435 -7.11 21.44 3.07
CA VAL A 435 -6.72 22.24 4.25
C VAL A 435 -7.39 21.70 5.50
N ARG A 436 -6.57 21.49 6.53
CA ARG A 436 -6.98 21.04 7.87
C ARG A 436 -6.59 22.14 8.85
N ALA A 437 -7.44 23.17 9.02
CA ALA A 437 -7.15 24.24 9.97
C ALA A 437 -7.92 24.04 11.27
N SER A 438 -7.24 24.25 12.39
CA SER A 438 -7.83 24.17 13.73
C SER A 438 -7.36 25.30 14.64
N ASP A 439 -8.14 25.58 15.67
CA ASP A 439 -7.71 26.41 16.79
C ASP A 439 -6.85 25.60 17.78
N ALA A 440 -6.44 26.26 18.87
CA ALA A 440 -5.62 25.66 19.92
C ALA A 440 -6.34 24.55 20.71
N SER A 441 -7.67 24.46 20.64
CA SER A 441 -8.45 23.36 21.22
C SER A 441 -8.54 22.15 20.28
N GLY A 442 -8.12 22.30 19.02
CA GLY A 442 -8.29 21.32 17.96
C GLY A 442 -9.62 21.42 17.22
N ALA A 443 -10.47 22.40 17.54
CA ALA A 443 -11.71 22.63 16.82
C ALA A 443 -11.40 23.20 15.43
N ALA A 444 -12.13 22.73 14.41
CA ALA A 444 -11.98 23.22 13.04
C ALA A 444 -12.31 24.73 12.95
N VAL A 445 -11.43 25.49 12.28
CA VAL A 445 -11.62 26.92 12.00
C VAL A 445 -11.68 27.15 10.49
N PRO A 446 -12.23 28.26 9.97
CA PRO A 446 -12.27 28.51 8.52
C PRO A 446 -10.91 28.41 7.81
N ALA A 447 -10.88 27.90 6.58
CA ALA A 447 -9.69 27.88 5.72
C ALA A 447 -9.91 28.60 4.38
N PHE A 448 -8.79 28.97 3.77
CA PHE A 448 -8.74 29.57 2.45
C PHE A 448 -7.80 28.81 1.51
N PHE A 449 -8.02 29.01 0.21
CA PHE A 449 -7.07 28.68 -0.86
C PHE A 449 -7.04 29.85 -1.85
N SER A 450 -5.83 30.24 -2.26
CA SER A 450 -5.56 31.35 -3.16
C SER A 450 -4.51 30.97 -4.20
N VAL A 451 -4.74 31.46 -5.41
CA VAL A 451 -3.88 31.34 -6.59
C VAL A 451 -3.65 32.77 -7.13
N GLN A 452 -2.38 33.13 -7.36
CA GLN A 452 -1.96 34.47 -7.80
C GLN A 452 -1.00 34.41 -8.97
#